data_AF-A0A7L9BSK0-F1
#
_entry.id   AF-A0A7L9BSK0-F1
#
_cell.length_a   1.000
_cell.length_b   1.000
_cell.length_c   1.000
_cell.angle_alpha   90.00
_cell.angle_beta   90.00
_cell.angle_gamma   90.00
#
_symmetry.space_group_name_H-M   'P 1'
#
loop_
_entity.id
_entity.type
_entity.pdbx_description
1 polymer ?
#
loop_
_entity_poly.entity_id
_entity_poly.type
_entity_poly.pdbx_seq_one_letter_code
_entity_poly.pdbx_strand_id
1 'polypeptide(L)'
;MLRFVHDRVASSLHRAASRVERVRVNLRDENGAKKGPADKVCVMEARVRGAARGVVVARERHSDFYSAIQGAARRLSRALTRALERAGPRHA
;
A
#
# COMPACT_ATOMS: atom_id res chain seq x y z
N MET A 1 13.24 0.73 11.13
CA MET A 1 12.53 0.88 9.84
C MET A 1 11.40 -0.14 9.67
N LEU A 2 11.67 -1.46 9.72
CA LEU A 2 10.65 -2.49 9.49
C LEU A 2 9.41 -2.37 10.40
N ARG A 3 9.61 -2.07 11.69
CA ARG A 3 8.50 -1.84 12.64
C ARG A 3 7.60 -0.68 12.23
N PHE A 4 8.18 0.43 11.75
CA PHE A 4 7.40 1.57 11.25
C PHE A 4 6.54 1.18 10.03
N VAL A 5 7.12 0.43 9.07
CA VAL A 5 6.38 -0.07 7.91
C VAL A 5 5.21 -0.94 8.37
N HIS A 6 5.48 -1.90 9.26
CA HIS A 6 4.48 -2.80 9.80
C HIS A 6 3.33 -2.03 10.47
N ASP A 7 3.64 -1.13 11.41
CA ASP A 7 2.62 -0.39 12.17
C ASP A 7 1.78 0.51 11.28
N ARG A 8 2.39 1.17 10.28
CA ARG A 8 1.66 2.04 9.34
C ARG A 8 0.77 1.27 8.38
N VAL A 9 1.24 0.12 7.88
CA VAL A 9 0.43 -0.76 7.04
C VAL A 9 -0.72 -1.35 7.85
N ALA A 10 -0.44 -1.94 9.02
CA ALA A 10 -1.44 -2.53 9.89
C ALA A 10 -2.53 -1.53 10.28
N SER A 11 -2.15 -0.32 10.70
CA SER A 11 -3.09 0.75 11.05
C SER A 11 -3.93 1.19 9.84
N SER A 12 -3.30 1.40 8.67
CA SER A 12 -4.01 1.90 7.48
C SER A 12 -4.95 0.86 6.88
N LEU A 13 -4.58 -0.42 6.96
CA LEU A 13 -5.33 -1.53 6.36
C LEU A 13 -6.23 -2.26 7.36
N HIS A 14 -6.31 -1.82 8.62
CA HIS A 14 -7.08 -2.47 9.69
C HIS A 14 -8.51 -2.85 9.26
N ARG A 15 -9.23 -1.94 8.57
CA ARG A 15 -10.61 -2.19 8.09
C ARG A 15 -10.72 -3.29 7.02
N ALA A 16 -9.65 -3.54 6.26
CA ALA A 16 -9.60 -4.54 5.20
C ALA A 16 -8.83 -5.80 5.61
N ALA A 17 -8.29 -5.86 6.83
CA ALA A 17 -7.35 -6.90 7.26
C ALA A 17 -7.91 -8.33 7.11
N SER A 18 -9.22 -8.53 7.34
CA SER A 18 -9.87 -9.83 7.20
C SER A 18 -9.93 -10.37 5.76
N ARG A 19 -9.72 -9.53 4.75
CA ARG A 19 -9.73 -9.90 3.33
C ARG A 19 -8.37 -9.81 2.66
N VAL A 20 -7.36 -9.24 3.33
CA VAL A 20 -6.00 -9.09 2.81
C VAL A 20 -5.19 -10.33 3.14
N GLU A 21 -4.72 -11.04 2.11
CA GLU A 21 -3.92 -12.27 2.28
C GLU A 21 -2.44 -11.95 2.51
N ARG A 22 -1.93 -10.93 1.81
CA ARG A 22 -0.53 -10.52 1.87
C ARG A 22 -0.37 -9.08 1.42
N VAL A 23 0.54 -8.36 2.06
CA VAL A 23 1.02 -7.06 1.60
C VAL A 23 2.51 -7.17 1.28
N ARG A 24 2.90 -6.81 0.05
CA ARG A 24 4.30 -6.61 -0.34
C ARG A 24 4.60 -5.12 -0.32
N VAL A 25 5.75 -4.76 0.21
CA VAL A 25 6.25 -3.38 0.25
C VAL A 25 7.60 -3.35 -0.43
N ASN A 26 7.71 -2.57 -1.48
CA ASN A 26 8.94 -2.38 -2.23
C ASN A 26 9.35 -0.91 -2.15
N LEU A 27 10.51 -0.65 -1.55
CA LEU A 27 11.11 0.67 -1.42
C LEU A 27 12.22 0.80 -2.47
N ARG A 28 12.19 1.89 -3.25
CA ARG A 28 13.24 2.21 -4.21
C ARG A 28 13.72 3.64 -4.02
N ASP A 29 15.01 3.81 -4.23
CA ASP A 29 15.63 5.11 -4.42
C ASP A 29 15.88 5.27 -5.92
N GLU A 30 15.12 6.15 -6.58
CA GLU A 30 15.21 6.32 -8.04
C GLU A 30 16.48 7.08 -8.48
N ASN A 31 17.21 7.73 -7.57
CA ASN A 31 18.24 8.71 -7.95
C ASN A 31 19.67 8.35 -7.50
N GLY A 32 19.87 7.22 -6.82
CA GLY A 32 21.21 6.74 -6.45
C GLY A 32 22.03 7.81 -5.71
N ALA A 33 23.21 8.15 -6.24
CA ALA A 33 24.11 9.14 -5.61
C ALA A 33 23.74 10.62 -5.88
N LYS A 34 22.80 10.92 -6.79
CA LYS A 34 22.39 12.30 -7.11
C LYS A 34 21.15 12.66 -6.31
N LYS A 35 21.26 13.55 -5.32
CA LYS A 35 20.09 14.05 -4.58
C LYS A 35 19.20 14.88 -5.50
N GLY A 36 17.97 14.41 -5.73
CA GLY A 36 16.91 15.16 -6.42
C GLY A 36 15.64 15.18 -5.55
N PRO A 37 14.71 16.14 -5.78
CA PRO A 37 13.46 16.17 -5.04
C PRO A 37 12.60 14.93 -5.37
N ALA A 38 12.03 14.31 -4.35
CA ALA A 38 11.13 13.14 -4.44
C ALA A 38 11.75 11.86 -5.07
N ASP A 39 12.97 11.52 -4.67
CA ASP A 39 13.73 10.35 -5.12
C ASP A 39 13.33 9.03 -4.42
N LYS A 40 12.62 9.08 -3.29
CA LYS A 40 12.19 7.88 -2.55
C LYS A 40 10.82 7.42 -3.01
N VAL A 41 10.75 6.21 -3.52
CA VAL A 41 9.53 5.59 -4.01
C VAL A 41 9.12 4.45 -3.09
N CYS A 42 7.84 4.43 -2.71
CA CYS A 42 7.22 3.28 -2.07
C CYS A 42 6.14 2.72 -2.98
N VAL A 43 6.24 1.43 -3.29
CA VAL A 43 5.20 0.66 -3.96
C VAL A 43 4.68 -0.37 -2.96
N MET A 44 3.36 -0.42 -2.79
CA MET A 44 2.71 -1.42 -1.95
C MET A 44 1.69 -2.20 -2.76
N GLU A 45 1.70 -3.51 -2.59
CA GLU A 45 0.79 -4.43 -3.27
C GLU A 45 0.06 -5.25 -2.23
N ALA A 46 -1.27 -5.14 -2.17
CA ALA A 46 -2.12 -5.97 -1.34
C ALA A 46 -2.82 -7.02 -2.20
N ARG A 47 -2.64 -8.29 -1.86
CA ARG A 47 -3.44 -9.38 -2.40
C ARG A 47 -4.70 -9.54 -1.55
N VAL A 48 -5.85 -9.56 -2.19
CA VAL A 48 -7.16 -9.48 -1.53
C VAL A 48 -8.06 -10.61 -2.01
N ARG A 49 -8.63 -11.35 -1.06
CA ARG A 49 -9.60 -12.39 -1.34
C ARG A 49 -10.93 -11.77 -1.77
N GLY A 50 -11.50 -12.28 -2.86
CA GLY A 50 -12.83 -11.88 -3.34
C GLY A 50 -12.87 -10.57 -4.15
N ALA A 51 -11.73 -9.91 -4.40
CA ALA A 51 -11.66 -8.81 -5.37
C ALA A 51 -11.55 -9.36 -6.79
N ALA A 52 -12.27 -8.79 -7.76
CA ALA A 52 -12.28 -9.25 -9.16
C ALA A 52 -10.89 -9.35 -9.82
N ARG A 53 -9.92 -8.54 -9.37
CA ARG A 53 -8.52 -8.54 -9.86
C ARG A 53 -7.53 -9.24 -8.91
N GLY A 54 -7.96 -9.64 -7.71
CA GLY A 54 -7.12 -10.30 -6.69
C GLY A 54 -5.97 -9.48 -6.10
N VAL A 55 -5.54 -8.39 -6.73
CA VAL A 55 -4.41 -7.54 -6.30
C VAL A 55 -4.75 -6.05 -6.43
N VAL A 56 -4.38 -5.27 -5.42
CA VAL A 56 -4.48 -3.81 -5.39
C VAL A 56 -3.09 -3.23 -5.18
N VAL A 57 -2.69 -2.27 -6.02
CA VAL A 57 -1.36 -1.67 -6.01
C VAL A 57 -1.48 -0.18 -5.74
N ALA A 58 -0.60 0.34 -4.90
CA ALA A 58 -0.44 1.77 -4.64
C ALA A 58 1.03 2.18 -4.77
N ARG A 59 1.25 3.37 -5.31
CA ARG A 59 2.58 3.98 -5.47
C ARG A 59 2.56 5.39 -4.90
N GLU A 60 3.62 5.73 -4.17
CA GLU A 60 3.89 7.08 -3.67
C GLU A 60 5.36 7.43 -3.88
N ARG A 61 5.63 8.72 -4.08
CA ARG A 61 6.99 9.26 -4.14
C ARG A 61 7.12 10.40 -3.12
N HIS A 62 8.25 10.46 -2.43
CA HIS A 62 8.56 11.55 -1.50
C HIS A 62 10.08 11.74 -1.37
N SER A 63 10.50 12.84 -0.73
CA SER A 63 11.91 13.12 -0.42
C SER A 63 12.50 12.22 0.67
N ASP A 64 11.66 11.49 1.40
CA ASP A 64 12.06 10.59 2.48
C ASP A 64 11.18 9.32 2.47
N PHE A 65 11.73 8.21 2.97
CA PHE A 65 11.02 6.94 2.98
C PHE A 65 9.81 6.94 3.91
N TYR A 66 9.82 7.66 5.04
CA TYR A 66 8.72 7.65 5.99
C TYR A 66 7.44 8.24 5.38
N SER A 67 7.58 9.38 4.71
CA SER A 67 6.48 10.04 4.00
C SER A 67 6.02 9.23 2.79
N ALA A 68 6.95 8.65 2.02
CA ALA A 68 6.59 7.76 0.91
C ALA A 68 5.79 6.53 1.40
N ILE A 69 6.20 5.91 2.52
CA ILE A 69 5.48 4.79 3.14
C ILE A 69 4.09 5.23 3.61
N GLN A 70 3.97 6.38 4.28
CA GLN A 70 2.69 6.87 4.77
C GLN A 70 1.71 7.17 3.62
N GLY A 71 2.17 7.86 2.58
CA GLY A 71 1.32 8.15 1.42
C GLY A 71 0.90 6.89 0.67
N ALA A 72 1.83 5.94 0.48
CA ALA A 72 1.52 4.65 -0.14
C ALA A 72 0.50 3.85 0.67
N ALA A 73 0.64 3.78 2.01
CA ALA A 73 -0.30 3.08 2.89
C ALA A 73 -1.70 3.70 2.86
N ARG A 74 -1.79 5.05 2.86
CA ARG A 74 -3.07 5.78 2.74
C ARG A 74 -3.73 5.53 1.38
N ARG A 75 -2.95 5.57 0.30
CA ARG A 75 -3.44 5.28 -1.07
C ARG A 75 -3.94 3.84 -1.18
N LEU A 76 -3.18 2.90 -0.64
CA LEU A 76 -3.54 1.48 -0.66
C LEU A 76 -4.85 1.23 0.11
N SER A 77 -4.99 1.81 1.31
CA SER A 77 -6.21 1.71 2.11
C SER A 77 -7.44 2.20 1.33
N ARG A 78 -7.36 3.39 0.71
CA ARG A 78 -8.45 3.93 -0.12
C ARG A 78 -8.76 3.07 -1.34
N ALA A 79 -7.74 2.53 -2.00
CA ALA A 79 -7.91 1.66 -3.16
C ALA A 79 -8.54 0.32 -2.78
N LEU A 80 -8.17 -0.23 -1.61
CA LEU A 80 -8.75 -1.44 -1.05
C LEU A 80 -10.23 -1.27 -0.71
N THR A 81 -10.60 -0.18 -0.03
CA THR A 81 -12.01 0.12 0.26
C THR A 81 -12.82 0.15 -1.04
N ARG A 82 -12.38 0.90 -2.05
CA ARG A 82 -13.06 0.98 -3.35
C ARG A 82 -13.12 -0.37 -4.10
N ALA A 83 -12.10 -1.20 -3.96
CA ALA A 83 -12.07 -2.52 -4.58
C ALA A 83 -13.04 -3.50 -3.91
N LEU A 84 -13.14 -3.44 -2.58
CA LEU A 84 -14.03 -4.27 -1.78
C LEU A 84 -15.50 -3.84 -1.88
N GLU A 85 -15.78 -2.53 -1.93
CA GLU A 85 -17.12 -1.99 -2.16
C GLU A 85 -17.66 -2.44 -3.53
N ARG A 86 -16.83 -2.34 -4.59
CA ARG A 86 -17.20 -2.83 -5.92
C ARG A 86 -17.36 -4.35 -5.99
N ALA A 87 -16.68 -5.09 -5.12
CA ALA A 87 -16.82 -6.54 -5.08
C ALA A 87 -18.17 -6.97 -4.52
N GLY A 88 -18.84 -6.12 -3.71
CA GLY A 88 -20.16 -6.37 -3.12
C GLY A 88 -20.21 -7.64 -2.26
N PRO A 89 -21.23 -7.82 -1.42
CA PRO A 89 -21.44 -9.11 -0.79
C PRO A 89 -22.07 -10.04 -1.83
N ARG A 90 -21.25 -10.88 -2.47
CA ARG A 90 -21.77 -12.15 -3.01
C ARG A 90 -22.10 -13.03 -1.81
N HIS A 91 -23.27 -12.79 -1.21
CA HIS A 91 -23.94 -13.79 -0.38
C HIS A 91 -24.15 -15.00 -1.29
N ALA A 92 -23.43 -16.07 -0.97
CA ALA A 92 -23.80 -17.41 -1.37
C ALA A 92 -25.02 -17.84 -0.55
#